data_AF-A0A6M2BU53-F1
#
_entry.id   AF-A0A6M2BU53-F1
#
_cell.length_a   1.000
_cell.length_b   1.000
_cell.length_c   1.000
_cell.angle_alpha   90.00
_cell.angle_beta   90.00
_cell.angle_gamma   90.00
#
_symmetry.space_group_name_H-M   'P 1'
#
loop_
_entity.id
_entity.type
_entity.pdbx_description
1 polymer ?
#
loop_
_entity_poly.entity_id
_entity_poly.type
_entity_poly.pdbx_seq_one_letter_code
_entity_poly.pdbx_strand_id
1 'polypeptide(L)'
;MRILSLVRTLPLVVALLLAACGGGSGDASGDGKHIGHVFLIVMENKSYDRTFGPDSGAPYLGQQLPTRGVLLQNYYATGHASLDNYVSMISGQAPNALTQADCPSMLDTFLIGVVVAGQVQGTGCVYPKDVPSIADEFRDAGISWKGYMQDMGNDPGRYDPALAASATRPQGPRTCGHAQLNRADNTQSASATDQYATRHDPFMYFHSIIDDQEYCDEHVVNLDDALADDLKAIDTTPAFSFITPNLCEDGHDGNCANGDVGGLTGIDRFLQKWVPIITSSAAFRKDGLLIITYDESTNSTSNPGDADACCGEKPSAYQLLLQPGIVGPGGGRVGAVLISRFIKPGTVSTQAYNHYSLLRSIADIFGVAYLGHAADGDAASGTACDHDNQPCSFGDDVYSAAMPEFPARPNGS
;
A
#
# COMPACT_ATOMS: atom_id res chain seq x y z
N MET A 1 -33.79 -50.40 74.14
CA MET A 1 -34.90 -50.92 73.32
C MET A 1 -34.69 -50.39 71.89
N ARG A 2 -34.44 -51.29 70.92
CA ARG A 2 -34.91 -51.26 69.50
C ARG A 2 -34.96 -49.87 68.82
N ILE A 3 -34.23 -49.55 67.75
CA ILE A 3 -34.22 -50.21 66.42
C ILE A 3 -33.07 -49.63 65.56
N LEU A 4 -32.45 -50.49 64.75
CA LEU A 4 -31.51 -50.16 63.68
C LEU A 4 -32.14 -49.26 62.60
N SER A 5 -31.37 -48.34 62.04
CA SER A 5 -31.50 -47.97 60.62
C SER A 5 -30.13 -47.62 60.05
N LEU A 6 -29.67 -48.50 59.15
CA LEU A 6 -28.52 -48.27 58.28
C LEU A 6 -28.79 -47.04 57.40
N VAL A 7 -27.88 -46.07 57.41
CA VAL A 7 -27.71 -45.15 56.27
C VAL A 7 -26.24 -45.23 55.86
N ARG A 8 -26.04 -45.80 54.66
CA ARG A 8 -24.75 -45.88 53.96
C ARG A 8 -24.21 -44.47 53.73
N THR A 9 -23.05 -44.18 54.29
CA THR A 9 -22.21 -43.05 53.85
C THR A 9 -21.58 -43.40 52.52
N LEU A 10 -22.07 -42.77 51.45
CA LEU A 10 -21.43 -42.77 50.12
C LEU A 10 -20.20 -41.83 50.19
N PRO A 11 -18.97 -42.27 49.83
CA PRO A 11 -17.91 -41.33 49.55
C PRO A 11 -18.19 -40.67 48.19
N LEU A 12 -18.29 -39.34 48.19
CA LEU A 12 -18.37 -38.53 46.98
C LEU A 12 -17.01 -38.64 46.26
N VAL A 13 -16.88 -39.55 45.31
CA VAL A 13 -15.75 -39.61 44.39
C VAL A 13 -15.92 -38.45 43.41
N VAL A 14 -15.18 -37.38 43.61
CA VAL A 14 -15.00 -36.35 42.59
C VAL A 14 -14.11 -36.96 41.50
N ALA A 15 -14.74 -37.46 40.44
CA ALA A 15 -14.05 -37.86 39.23
C ALA A 15 -13.53 -36.59 38.55
N LEU A 16 -12.21 -36.35 38.63
CA LEU A 16 -11.54 -35.43 37.73
C LEU A 16 -11.65 -36.03 36.31
N LEU A 17 -12.60 -35.53 35.53
CA LEU A 17 -12.61 -35.70 34.08
C LEU A 17 -11.45 -34.87 33.53
N LEU A 18 -10.28 -35.49 33.43
CA LEU A 18 -9.24 -35.07 32.50
C LEU A 18 -9.79 -35.28 31.09
N ALA A 19 -10.51 -34.28 30.59
CA ALA A 19 -10.73 -34.14 29.17
C ALA A 19 -9.36 -33.91 28.53
N ALA A 20 -8.80 -34.99 28.00
CA ALA A 20 -7.74 -34.92 27.02
C ALA A 20 -8.33 -34.28 25.76
N CYS A 21 -8.44 -32.95 25.76
CA CYS A 21 -8.50 -32.19 24.53
C CYS A 21 -7.13 -32.37 23.89
N GLY A 22 -7.07 -33.23 22.88
CA GLY A 22 -5.91 -33.36 22.03
C GLY A 22 -5.49 -31.96 21.59
N GLY A 23 -4.34 -31.53 22.09
CA GLY A 23 -3.60 -30.43 21.50
C GLY A 23 -3.22 -30.87 20.10
N GLY A 24 -4.10 -30.60 19.15
CA GLY A 24 -3.70 -30.38 17.78
C GLY A 24 -2.81 -29.16 17.82
N SER A 25 -1.51 -29.38 17.95
CA SER A 25 -0.50 -28.45 17.48
C SER A 25 -0.84 -28.20 16.02
N GLY A 26 -1.59 -27.13 15.75
CA GLY A 26 -1.68 -26.57 14.43
C GLY A 26 -0.27 -26.16 14.08
N ASP A 27 0.37 -26.95 13.23
CA ASP A 27 1.67 -26.65 12.67
C ASP A 27 1.61 -25.24 12.08
N ALA A 28 2.27 -24.29 12.73
CA ALA A 28 2.58 -22.99 12.16
C ALA A 28 3.74 -23.08 11.15
N SER A 29 3.92 -24.24 10.51
CA SER A 29 4.60 -24.34 9.24
C SER A 29 3.62 -23.91 8.15
N GLY A 30 3.55 -22.60 7.88
CA GLY A 30 3.17 -22.21 6.53
C GLY A 30 4.09 -22.96 5.57
N ASP A 31 3.54 -23.65 4.56
CA ASP A 31 4.25 -24.58 3.66
C ASP A 31 5.45 -23.92 2.91
N GLY A 32 5.72 -22.63 3.15
CA GLY A 32 6.80 -21.87 2.53
C GLY A 32 6.56 -21.60 1.05
N LYS A 33 5.33 -21.86 0.57
CA LYS A 33 4.91 -21.73 -0.82
C LYS A 33 4.08 -20.48 -1.10
N HIS A 34 3.55 -19.82 -0.07
CA HIS A 34 2.77 -18.60 -0.20
C HIS A 34 3.58 -17.38 0.24
N ILE A 35 3.22 -16.20 -0.28
CA ILE A 35 3.61 -14.92 0.30
C ILE A 35 2.56 -14.58 1.37
N GLY A 36 3.01 -14.38 2.60
CA GLY A 36 2.13 -14.09 3.75
C GLY A 36 2.18 -12.64 4.19
N HIS A 37 3.27 -11.93 3.86
CA HIS A 37 3.46 -10.53 4.25
C HIS A 37 3.99 -9.73 3.05
N VAL A 38 3.31 -8.64 2.70
CA VAL A 38 3.73 -7.69 1.66
C VAL A 38 4.03 -6.35 2.30
N PHE A 39 5.23 -5.82 2.06
CA PHE A 39 5.65 -4.49 2.44
C PHE A 39 5.83 -3.66 1.18
N LEU A 40 4.92 -2.72 0.95
CA LEU A 40 4.99 -1.79 -0.16
C LEU A 40 5.51 -0.45 0.36
N ILE A 41 6.68 -0.02 -0.11
CA ILE A 41 7.22 1.30 0.15
C ILE A 41 7.13 2.12 -1.14
N VAL A 42 6.44 3.25 -1.08
CA VAL A 42 6.27 4.15 -2.23
C VAL A 42 7.12 5.41 -2.00
N MET A 43 8.06 5.65 -2.92
CA MET A 43 8.89 6.86 -2.98
C MET A 43 8.23 7.89 -3.91
N GLU A 44 8.76 9.11 -3.96
CA GLU A 44 8.22 10.20 -4.77
C GLU A 44 9.12 10.60 -5.94
N ASN A 45 8.49 10.94 -7.07
CA ASN A 45 8.98 11.69 -8.22
C ASN A 45 10.44 11.37 -8.57
N LYS A 46 10.72 10.23 -9.21
CA LYS A 46 12.00 9.98 -9.89
C LYS A 46 11.81 9.08 -11.11
N SER A 47 12.34 9.51 -12.26
CA SER A 47 12.41 8.64 -13.42
C SER A 47 13.41 7.49 -13.20
N TYR A 48 13.16 6.36 -13.85
CA TYR A 48 14.01 5.17 -13.79
C TYR A 48 15.49 5.50 -14.00
N ASP A 49 15.81 6.29 -15.02
CA ASP A 49 17.19 6.59 -15.39
C ASP A 49 17.92 7.44 -14.34
N ARG A 50 17.19 8.22 -13.53
CA ARG A 50 17.77 9.00 -12.43
C ARG A 50 18.06 8.15 -11.20
N THR A 51 17.23 7.14 -10.94
CA THR A 51 17.35 6.28 -9.75
C THR A 51 18.24 5.06 -10.00
N PHE A 52 18.08 4.39 -11.13
CA PHE A 52 18.73 3.11 -11.44
C PHE A 52 19.83 3.23 -12.50
N GLY A 53 20.05 4.44 -13.02
CA GLY A 53 21.17 4.74 -13.90
C GLY A 53 22.53 4.70 -13.19
N PRO A 54 23.64 4.70 -13.96
CA PRO A 54 24.99 4.59 -13.42
C PRO A 54 25.39 5.72 -12.46
N ASP A 55 24.82 6.91 -12.63
CA ASP A 55 25.12 8.12 -11.84
C ASP A 55 24.07 8.40 -10.75
N SER A 56 23.39 7.37 -10.24
CA SER A 56 22.36 7.52 -9.22
C SER A 56 22.88 8.19 -7.95
N GLY A 57 22.15 9.22 -7.48
CA GLY A 57 22.37 9.86 -6.18
C GLY A 57 21.84 9.04 -4.99
N ALA A 58 21.22 7.88 -5.24
CA ALA A 58 20.69 6.96 -4.23
C ALA A 58 21.32 5.56 -4.44
N PRO A 59 22.63 5.37 -4.19
CA PRO A 59 23.31 4.10 -4.49
C PRO A 59 22.76 2.89 -3.71
N TYR A 60 22.18 3.07 -2.51
CA TYR A 60 21.53 1.96 -1.81
C TYR A 60 20.32 1.46 -2.60
N LEU A 61 19.40 2.36 -2.98
CA LEU A 61 18.26 1.98 -3.81
C LEU A 61 18.67 1.58 -5.24
N GLY A 62 19.45 2.40 -5.92
CA GLY A 62 19.75 2.27 -7.34
C GLY A 62 20.72 1.14 -7.70
N GLN A 63 21.59 0.73 -6.76
CA GLN A 63 22.67 -0.22 -7.04
C GLN A 63 22.67 -1.40 -6.07
N GLN A 64 22.44 -1.19 -4.77
CA GLN A 64 22.54 -2.29 -3.79
C GLN A 64 21.27 -3.14 -3.74
N LEU A 65 20.08 -2.56 -3.62
CA LEU A 65 18.83 -3.32 -3.52
C LEU A 65 18.54 -4.20 -4.76
N PRO A 66 18.81 -3.76 -6.02
CA PRO A 66 18.68 -4.62 -7.20
C PRO A 66 19.50 -5.90 -7.11
N THR A 67 20.70 -5.88 -6.50
CA THR A 67 21.51 -7.10 -6.33
C THR A 67 20.92 -8.11 -5.36
N ARG A 68 19.92 -7.70 -4.56
CA ARG A 68 19.26 -8.51 -3.53
C ARG A 68 17.91 -9.07 -3.98
N GLY A 69 17.42 -8.68 -5.15
CA GLY A 69 16.09 -9.02 -5.62
C GLY A 69 15.97 -8.97 -7.14
N VAL A 70 14.81 -8.52 -7.63
CA VAL A 70 14.57 -8.23 -9.04
C VAL A 70 14.36 -6.73 -9.24
N LEU A 71 14.97 -6.18 -10.27
CA LEU A 71 14.66 -4.83 -10.77
C LEU A 71 13.65 -4.94 -11.91
N LEU A 72 12.49 -4.32 -11.75
CA LEU A 72 11.52 -4.14 -12.83
C LEU A 72 11.92 -2.88 -13.59
N GLN A 73 12.54 -3.06 -14.75
CA GLN A 73 13.03 -1.95 -15.55
C GLN A 73 11.89 -1.17 -16.21
N ASN A 74 10.85 -1.86 -16.64
CA ASN A 74 9.70 -1.30 -17.35
C ASN A 74 8.48 -1.23 -16.42
N TYR A 75 8.65 -0.56 -15.28
CA TYR A 75 7.54 -0.26 -14.37
C TYR A 75 7.14 1.21 -14.51
N TYR A 76 5.86 1.46 -14.75
CA TYR A 76 5.29 2.76 -15.11
C TYR A 76 4.31 3.26 -14.05
N ALA A 77 4.33 4.57 -13.84
CA ALA A 77 3.31 5.28 -13.11
C ALA A 77 2.05 5.45 -13.96
N THR A 78 0.90 5.60 -13.31
CA THR A 78 -0.43 5.70 -13.96
C THR A 78 -0.88 7.15 -14.18
N GLY A 79 -0.25 8.10 -13.50
CA GLY A 79 -0.47 9.51 -13.75
C GLY A 79 0.65 10.35 -13.18
N HIS A 80 0.46 11.66 -13.15
CA HIS A 80 1.59 12.58 -13.08
C HIS A 80 1.39 13.69 -12.04
N ALA A 81 0.51 13.44 -11.06
CA ALA A 81 0.67 13.98 -9.72
C ALA A 81 0.77 12.79 -8.75
N SER A 82 1.05 13.04 -7.48
CA SER A 82 1.23 11.95 -6.53
C SER A 82 -0.09 11.23 -6.27
N LEU A 83 -1.13 11.97 -5.88
CA LEU A 83 -2.36 11.39 -5.32
C LEU A 83 -3.04 10.35 -6.22
N ASP A 84 -3.15 10.63 -7.52
CA ASP A 84 -3.81 9.71 -8.44
C ASP A 84 -3.08 8.36 -8.57
N ASN A 85 -1.75 8.35 -8.43
CA ASN A 85 -0.98 7.12 -8.41
C ASN A 85 -1.23 6.31 -7.12
N TYR A 86 -1.21 6.95 -5.96
CA TYR A 86 -1.53 6.28 -4.69
C TYR A 86 -2.95 5.71 -4.70
N VAL A 87 -3.92 6.46 -5.21
CA VAL A 87 -5.30 6.00 -5.38
C VAL A 87 -5.37 4.80 -6.33
N SER A 88 -4.65 4.86 -7.46
CA SER A 88 -4.57 3.75 -8.42
C SER A 88 -4.02 2.47 -7.78
N MET A 89 -2.98 2.58 -6.95
CA MET A 89 -2.35 1.46 -6.25
C MET A 89 -3.27 0.73 -5.26
N ILE A 90 -4.28 1.40 -4.68
CA ILE A 90 -5.16 0.78 -3.68
C ILE A 90 -6.57 0.51 -4.17
N SER A 91 -7.02 1.10 -5.28
CA SER A 91 -8.42 1.00 -5.71
C SER A 91 -8.60 0.71 -7.20
N GLY A 92 -7.52 0.83 -7.98
CA GLY A 92 -7.57 0.72 -9.42
C GLY A 92 -8.36 1.83 -10.11
N GLN A 93 -8.73 2.91 -9.40
CA GLN A 93 -9.39 4.07 -9.99
C GLN A 93 -8.42 4.82 -10.90
N ALA A 94 -8.88 5.21 -12.07
CA ALA A 94 -8.11 6.05 -12.98
C ALA A 94 -7.93 7.48 -12.44
N PRO A 95 -6.85 8.17 -12.85
CA PRO A 95 -6.68 9.58 -12.57
C PRO A 95 -7.86 10.43 -13.04
N ASN A 96 -8.33 11.33 -12.16
CA ASN A 96 -9.29 12.38 -12.50
C ASN A 96 -8.66 13.77 -12.35
N ALA A 97 -9.36 14.81 -12.77
CA ALA A 97 -8.78 16.16 -12.83
C ALA A 97 -8.36 16.74 -11.47
N LEU A 98 -9.00 16.34 -10.36
CA LEU A 98 -8.65 16.83 -9.03
C LEU A 98 -7.55 16.00 -8.38
N THR A 99 -7.55 14.68 -8.58
CA THR A 99 -6.47 13.83 -8.07
C THR A 99 -5.16 14.13 -8.77
N GLN A 100 -5.19 14.44 -10.08
CA GLN A 100 -4.03 14.96 -10.84
C GLN A 100 -3.63 16.40 -10.49
N ALA A 101 -4.27 17.00 -9.50
CA ALA A 101 -3.86 18.26 -8.89
C ALA A 101 -3.52 18.08 -7.41
N ASP A 102 -3.36 16.83 -6.95
CA ASP A 102 -3.17 16.43 -5.56
C ASP A 102 -4.27 16.86 -4.60
N CYS A 103 -5.46 17.21 -5.11
CA CYS A 103 -6.58 17.62 -4.28
C CYS A 103 -6.20 18.63 -3.19
N PRO A 104 -5.80 19.87 -3.54
CA PRO A 104 -5.33 20.87 -2.58
C PRO A 104 -6.42 21.28 -1.57
N SER A 105 -7.65 20.86 -1.81
CA SER A 105 -8.73 20.79 -0.84
C SER A 105 -9.37 19.41 -0.91
N MET A 106 -9.69 18.81 0.24
CA MET A 106 -10.35 17.50 0.32
C MET A 106 -11.83 17.62 -0.02
N LEU A 107 -12.14 17.83 -1.30
CA LEU A 107 -13.52 18.00 -1.77
C LEU A 107 -14.32 16.69 -1.61
N ASP A 108 -15.40 16.81 -0.85
CA ASP A 108 -16.33 15.73 -0.47
C ASP A 108 -17.51 15.64 -1.43
N THR A 109 -17.25 15.79 -2.72
CA THR A 109 -18.28 15.67 -3.76
C THR A 109 -17.63 15.27 -5.06
N PHE A 110 -18.19 14.24 -5.68
CA PHE A 110 -17.89 13.90 -7.07
C PHE A 110 -18.89 14.57 -8.01
N LEU A 111 -18.35 15.27 -9.01
CA LEU A 111 -19.15 15.67 -10.17
C LEU A 111 -19.49 14.40 -10.98
N ILE A 112 -20.77 14.14 -11.25
CA ILE A 112 -21.31 12.90 -11.87
C ILE A 112 -21.38 11.73 -10.88
N GLY A 113 -20.25 11.20 -10.44
CA GLY A 113 -20.17 10.16 -9.39
C GLY A 113 -20.84 8.82 -9.75
N VAL A 114 -20.87 8.46 -11.03
CA VAL A 114 -21.46 7.18 -11.50
C VAL A 114 -20.37 6.13 -11.64
N VAL A 115 -20.58 4.94 -11.07
CA VAL A 115 -19.64 3.82 -11.21
C VAL A 115 -19.93 3.03 -12.49
N VAL A 116 -18.93 2.86 -13.34
CA VAL A 116 -19.00 2.04 -14.57
C VAL A 116 -17.75 1.16 -14.65
N ALA A 117 -17.93 -0.16 -14.73
CA ALA A 117 -16.83 -1.13 -14.77
C ALA A 117 -15.80 -0.90 -13.64
N GLY A 118 -16.30 -0.69 -12.42
CA GLY A 118 -15.46 -0.42 -11.25
C GLY A 118 -14.83 0.98 -11.22
N GLN A 119 -15.02 1.84 -12.23
CA GLN A 119 -14.47 3.20 -12.28
C GLN A 119 -15.52 4.25 -11.88
N VAL A 120 -15.18 5.16 -10.97
CA VAL A 120 -15.99 6.35 -10.67
C VAL A 120 -15.80 7.37 -11.80
N GLN A 121 -16.84 7.53 -12.61
CA GLN A 121 -16.87 8.55 -13.65
C GLN A 121 -17.11 9.91 -13.02
N GLY A 122 -16.20 10.84 -13.25
CA GLY A 122 -16.35 12.19 -12.74
C GLY A 122 -15.05 12.86 -12.32
N THR A 123 -15.20 13.80 -11.39
CA THR A 123 -14.09 14.55 -10.81
C THR A 123 -14.41 14.81 -9.35
N GLY A 124 -13.49 14.43 -8.46
CA GLY A 124 -13.66 14.47 -7.01
C GLY A 124 -12.38 14.06 -6.31
N CYS A 125 -12.33 14.25 -5.00
CA CYS A 125 -11.18 13.88 -4.17
C CYS A 125 -11.52 12.69 -3.27
N VAL A 126 -12.59 12.80 -2.48
CA VAL A 126 -12.95 11.76 -1.49
C VAL A 126 -14.02 10.84 -2.04
N TYR A 127 -13.62 9.59 -2.31
CA TYR A 127 -14.40 8.56 -2.94
C TYR A 127 -15.57 8.10 -2.04
N PRO A 128 -16.79 7.99 -2.58
CA PRO A 128 -17.96 7.50 -1.86
C PRO A 128 -17.74 6.13 -1.21
N LYS A 129 -18.48 5.85 -0.14
CA LYS A 129 -18.33 4.63 0.69
C LYS A 129 -18.54 3.32 -0.07
N ASP A 130 -19.30 3.35 -1.17
CA ASP A 130 -19.57 2.19 -2.03
C ASP A 130 -18.49 1.95 -3.09
N VAL A 131 -17.46 2.79 -3.16
CA VAL A 131 -16.29 2.59 -4.01
C VAL A 131 -15.24 1.83 -3.21
N PRO A 132 -14.96 0.56 -3.55
CA PRO A 132 -14.03 -0.25 -2.77
C PRO A 132 -12.58 0.15 -3.02
N SER A 133 -11.79 -0.04 -1.98
CA SER A 133 -10.33 -0.09 -2.01
C SER A 133 -9.84 -1.46 -1.51
N ILE A 134 -8.54 -1.74 -1.63
CA ILE A 134 -7.94 -2.97 -1.14
C ILE A 134 -8.10 -3.12 0.39
N ALA A 135 -8.23 -2.00 1.10
CA ALA A 135 -8.55 -2.01 2.53
C ALA A 135 -9.94 -2.60 2.81
N ASP A 136 -10.91 -2.38 1.91
CA ASP A 136 -12.25 -2.96 2.02
C ASP A 136 -12.21 -4.46 1.75
N GLU A 137 -11.48 -4.88 0.71
CA GLU A 137 -11.25 -6.29 0.40
C GLU A 137 -10.57 -7.03 1.56
N PHE A 138 -9.56 -6.41 2.19
CA PHE A 138 -8.90 -6.97 3.36
C PHE A 138 -9.81 -7.02 4.59
N ARG A 139 -10.61 -5.98 4.82
CA ARG A 139 -11.61 -5.97 5.91
C ARG A 139 -12.58 -7.13 5.76
N ASP A 140 -13.12 -7.33 4.57
CA ASP A 140 -14.13 -8.34 4.30
C ASP A 140 -13.55 -9.77 4.35
N ALA A 141 -12.29 -9.94 3.96
CA ALA A 141 -11.57 -11.19 4.03
C ALA A 141 -10.94 -11.49 5.41
N GLY A 142 -10.93 -10.52 6.34
CA GLY A 142 -10.27 -10.65 7.63
C GLY A 142 -8.74 -10.70 7.53
N ILE A 143 -8.17 -10.04 6.53
CA ILE A 143 -6.73 -9.92 6.30
C ILE A 143 -6.22 -8.68 7.03
N SER A 144 -5.19 -8.83 7.86
CA SER A 144 -4.60 -7.70 8.58
C SER A 144 -3.83 -6.80 7.62
N TRP A 145 -4.05 -5.48 7.71
CA TRP A 145 -3.32 -4.50 6.93
C TRP A 145 -3.05 -3.24 7.76
N LYS A 146 -2.03 -2.46 7.40
CA LYS A 146 -1.83 -1.10 7.91
C LYS A 146 -1.16 -0.19 6.88
N GLY A 147 -1.53 1.09 6.91
CA GLY A 147 -0.80 2.20 6.32
C GLY A 147 0.11 2.87 7.36
N TYR A 148 1.37 3.05 7.03
CA TYR A 148 2.40 3.64 7.89
C TYR A 148 2.92 4.91 7.23
N MET A 149 2.53 6.05 7.77
CA MET A 149 2.84 7.36 7.18
C MET A 149 3.84 8.12 8.06
N GLN A 150 5.02 8.42 7.53
CA GLN A 150 6.06 9.13 8.29
C GLN A 150 5.62 10.56 8.64
N ASP A 151 5.99 11.01 9.85
CA ASP A 151 5.64 12.33 10.42
C ASP A 151 4.16 12.64 10.64
N MET A 152 3.23 11.75 10.29
CA MET A 152 1.79 12.02 10.42
C MET A 152 1.41 12.42 11.86
N GLY A 153 0.75 13.55 12.00
CA GLY A 153 0.29 14.08 13.29
C GLY A 153 1.38 14.70 14.17
N ASN A 154 2.60 14.97 13.67
CA ASN A 154 3.63 15.65 14.44
C ASN A 154 3.24 17.11 14.79
N ASP A 155 2.52 17.81 13.91
CA ASP A 155 1.90 19.11 14.19
C ASP A 155 0.36 19.00 14.11
N PRO A 156 -0.32 18.77 15.24
CA PRO A 156 -1.77 18.61 15.26
C PRO A 156 -2.55 19.80 14.69
N GLY A 157 -1.97 21.00 14.61
CA GLY A 157 -2.61 22.18 14.05
C GLY A 157 -2.84 22.13 12.53
N ARG A 158 -2.23 21.17 11.83
CA ARG A 158 -2.36 21.00 10.36
C ARG A 158 -3.56 20.14 9.94
N TYR A 159 -4.17 19.42 10.87
CA TYR A 159 -5.18 18.39 10.61
C TYR A 159 -6.60 18.86 10.97
N ASP A 160 -7.63 18.06 10.66
CA ASP A 160 -8.99 18.31 11.12
C ASP A 160 -9.02 18.41 12.66
N PRO A 161 -9.50 19.52 13.25
CA PRO A 161 -9.64 19.66 14.71
C PRO A 161 -10.50 18.57 15.36
N ALA A 162 -11.38 17.90 14.61
CA ALA A 162 -12.15 16.75 15.08
C ALA A 162 -11.24 15.54 15.42
N LEU A 163 -10.05 15.46 14.81
CA LEU A 163 -9.03 14.45 15.05
C LEU A 163 -8.09 14.83 16.20
N ALA A 164 -8.36 15.87 16.98
CA ALA A 164 -7.52 16.23 18.11
C ALA A 164 -7.46 15.09 19.15
N ALA A 165 -6.31 14.95 19.82
CA ALA A 165 -6.13 13.96 20.87
C ALA A 165 -7.16 14.17 22.00
N SER A 166 -7.73 13.08 22.49
CA SER A 166 -8.72 13.07 23.56
C SER A 166 -8.52 11.89 24.50
N ALA A 167 -9.30 11.83 25.58
CA ALA A 167 -9.24 10.71 26.53
C ALA A 167 -9.54 9.35 25.88
N THR A 168 -10.35 9.32 24.82
CA THR A 168 -10.73 8.10 24.10
C THR A 168 -9.92 7.88 22.82
N ARG A 169 -9.10 8.86 22.41
CA ARG A 169 -8.26 8.81 21.21
C ARG A 169 -6.93 9.52 21.48
N PRO A 170 -6.05 8.93 22.30
CA PRO A 170 -4.86 9.61 22.80
C PRO A 170 -3.82 9.91 21.71
N GLN A 171 -3.82 9.17 20.61
CA GLN A 171 -2.91 9.38 19.47
C GLN A 171 -3.24 10.65 18.68
N GLY A 172 -4.50 11.13 18.75
CA GLY A 172 -4.94 12.27 17.95
C GLY A 172 -4.63 12.07 16.46
N PRO A 173 -4.16 13.10 15.73
CA PRO A 173 -3.91 12.98 14.29
C PRO A 173 -2.69 12.14 13.93
N ARG A 174 -2.02 11.50 14.91
CA ARG A 174 -0.97 10.49 14.64
C ARG A 174 -1.55 9.16 14.16
N THR A 175 -2.87 9.03 14.16
CA THR A 175 -3.61 8.03 13.43
C THR A 175 -4.68 8.73 12.60
N CYS A 176 -5.08 8.15 11.48
CA CYS A 176 -6.13 8.69 10.60
C CYS A 176 -5.99 10.21 10.32
N GLY A 177 -4.76 10.70 10.12
CA GLY A 177 -4.47 12.13 10.08
C GLY A 177 -4.80 12.73 8.72
N HIS A 178 -5.89 13.49 8.60
CA HIS A 178 -6.23 14.18 7.36
C HIS A 178 -6.81 15.58 7.59
N ALA A 179 -6.94 16.37 6.52
CA ALA A 179 -7.59 17.67 6.55
C ALA A 179 -9.12 17.53 6.68
N GLN A 180 -9.76 18.58 7.17
CA GLN A 180 -11.22 18.63 7.21
C GLN A 180 -11.81 18.58 5.80
N LEU A 181 -12.85 17.77 5.62
CA LEU A 181 -13.61 17.72 4.35
C LEU A 181 -14.09 19.11 3.92
N ASN A 182 -13.99 19.39 2.62
CA ASN A 182 -14.29 20.68 1.99
C ASN A 182 -13.45 21.87 2.52
N ARG A 183 -12.24 21.60 3.01
CA ARG A 183 -11.24 22.60 3.39
C ARG A 183 -9.93 22.37 2.67
N ALA A 184 -9.09 23.41 2.71
CA ALA A 184 -7.73 23.33 2.23
C ALA A 184 -6.94 22.30 3.03
N ASP A 185 -6.13 21.52 2.33
CA ASP A 185 -5.20 20.60 2.96
C ASP A 185 -3.89 21.33 3.29
N ASN A 186 -3.64 21.54 4.59
CA ASN A 186 -2.41 22.19 5.07
C ASN A 186 -1.20 21.26 5.04
N THR A 187 -1.40 20.00 4.65
CA THR A 187 -0.34 19.01 4.45
C THR A 187 0.27 19.05 3.04
N GLN A 188 -0.28 19.88 2.14
CA GLN A 188 0.28 20.12 0.81
C GLN A 188 1.70 20.67 0.82
N SER A 189 2.15 21.28 1.92
CA SER A 189 3.51 21.78 2.08
C SER A 189 4.10 21.33 3.41
N ALA A 190 5.36 20.88 3.37
CA ALA A 190 6.13 20.50 4.54
C ALA A 190 6.31 21.67 5.54
N SER A 191 6.36 21.34 6.82
CA SER A 191 6.83 22.22 7.89
C SER A 191 8.09 21.64 8.53
N ALA A 192 8.85 22.45 9.27
CA ALA A 192 10.08 21.98 9.92
C ALA A 192 9.84 20.86 10.97
N THR A 193 8.61 20.73 11.47
CA THR A 193 8.24 19.78 12.53
C THR A 193 7.32 18.67 12.07
N ASP A 194 6.72 18.81 10.89
CA ASP A 194 5.80 17.83 10.31
C ASP A 194 5.86 17.93 8.79
N GLN A 195 6.36 16.86 8.17
CA GLN A 195 6.55 16.75 6.72
C GLN A 195 5.63 15.67 6.11
N TYR A 196 4.60 15.22 6.83
CA TYR A 196 3.54 14.39 6.26
C TYR A 196 2.76 15.16 5.19
N ALA A 197 2.30 14.41 4.19
CA ALA A 197 1.44 14.85 3.10
C ALA A 197 0.28 13.86 2.90
N THR A 198 -0.95 14.34 3.09
CA THR A 198 -2.17 13.51 2.93
C THR A 198 -2.27 12.94 1.52
N ARG A 199 -1.82 13.67 0.49
CA ARG A 199 -1.78 13.18 -0.90
C ARG A 199 -0.94 11.90 -1.12
N HIS A 200 -0.06 11.52 -0.18
CA HIS A 200 0.69 10.25 -0.23
C HIS A 200 0.01 9.15 0.62
N ASP A 201 -1.14 9.45 1.22
CA ASP A 201 -1.95 8.55 2.04
C ASP A 201 -3.32 8.36 1.37
N PRO A 202 -3.43 7.40 0.43
CA PRO A 202 -4.65 7.26 -0.36
C PRO A 202 -5.86 6.86 0.48
N PHE A 203 -5.65 6.27 1.67
CA PHE A 203 -6.72 5.80 2.54
C PHE A 203 -7.59 6.96 3.06
N MET A 204 -7.02 8.16 3.19
CA MET A 204 -7.74 9.36 3.63
C MET A 204 -8.75 9.88 2.59
N TYR A 205 -8.71 9.36 1.37
CA TYR A 205 -9.60 9.75 0.28
C TYR A 205 -10.75 8.75 0.07
N PHE A 206 -11.06 7.87 1.03
CA PHE A 206 -12.17 6.93 0.93
C PHE A 206 -13.09 6.99 2.16
N HIS A 207 -14.37 7.28 1.95
CA HIS A 207 -15.39 7.26 3.02
C HIS A 207 -15.56 5.88 3.66
N SER A 208 -15.20 4.81 2.96
CA SER A 208 -15.20 3.46 3.55
C SER A 208 -14.21 3.30 4.70
N ILE A 209 -13.25 4.23 4.82
CA ILE A 209 -12.23 4.31 5.87
C ILE A 209 -12.50 5.50 6.80
N ILE A 210 -12.51 6.73 6.29
CA ILE A 210 -12.52 7.94 7.15
C ILE A 210 -13.82 8.16 7.93
N ASP A 211 -14.95 7.57 7.49
CA ASP A 211 -16.21 7.66 8.23
C ASP A 211 -16.27 6.67 9.41
N ASP A 212 -15.34 5.71 9.48
CA ASP A 212 -15.19 4.76 10.58
C ASP A 212 -13.89 5.07 11.34
N GLN A 213 -14.00 6.00 12.29
CA GLN A 213 -12.84 6.55 13.01
C GLN A 213 -12.00 5.48 13.72
N GLU A 214 -12.64 4.50 14.37
CA GLU A 214 -11.93 3.45 15.11
C GLU A 214 -11.17 2.54 14.15
N TYR A 215 -11.82 2.15 13.05
CA TYR A 215 -11.18 1.37 11.99
C TYR A 215 -10.00 2.13 11.37
N CYS A 216 -10.19 3.41 11.03
CA CYS A 216 -9.14 4.25 10.49
C CYS A 216 -7.97 4.43 11.47
N ASP A 217 -8.25 4.60 12.76
CA ASP A 217 -7.22 4.74 13.80
C ASP A 217 -6.36 3.49 13.99
N GLU A 218 -6.98 2.32 13.84
CA GLU A 218 -6.28 1.04 13.94
C GLU A 218 -5.36 0.78 12.75
N HIS A 219 -5.76 1.22 11.56
CA HIS A 219 -5.13 0.81 10.31
C HIS A 219 -4.19 1.86 9.70
N VAL A 220 -4.45 3.15 9.86
CA VAL A 220 -3.63 4.22 9.26
C VAL A 220 -2.92 5.00 10.37
N VAL A 221 -1.61 4.80 10.48
CA VAL A 221 -0.84 5.15 11.67
C VAL A 221 0.46 5.87 11.33
N ASN A 222 0.97 6.66 12.28
CA ASN A 222 2.30 7.23 12.17
C ASN A 222 3.35 6.11 12.13
N LEU A 223 4.18 6.14 11.09
CA LEU A 223 5.20 5.13 10.84
C LEU A 223 6.20 4.99 11.98
N ASP A 224 6.68 6.11 12.52
CA ASP A 224 7.71 6.14 13.56
C ASP A 224 7.21 5.64 14.92
N ASP A 225 5.89 5.64 15.13
CA ASP A 225 5.27 5.11 16.36
C ASP A 225 5.05 3.60 16.30
N ALA A 226 4.67 3.07 15.12
CA ALA A 226 4.02 1.76 15.04
C ALA A 226 4.86 0.68 14.36
N LEU A 227 5.55 0.98 13.24
CA LEU A 227 6.08 -0.05 12.36
C LEU A 227 7.12 -0.96 13.06
N ALA A 228 8.05 -0.38 13.81
CA ALA A 228 9.08 -1.15 14.51
C ALA A 228 8.49 -2.08 15.58
N ASP A 229 7.37 -1.69 16.18
CA ASP A 229 6.68 -2.46 17.21
C ASP A 229 5.87 -3.61 16.60
N ASP A 230 5.15 -3.36 15.50
CA ASP A 230 4.41 -4.37 14.76
C ASP A 230 5.34 -5.45 14.18
N LEU A 231 6.58 -5.11 13.79
CA LEU A 231 7.57 -6.05 13.24
C LEU A 231 8.22 -6.98 14.28
N LYS A 232 7.93 -6.83 15.57
CA LYS A 232 8.54 -7.62 16.66
C LYS A 232 8.18 -9.10 16.58
N ALA A 233 6.98 -9.43 16.10
CA ALA A 233 6.50 -10.79 15.97
C ALA A 233 5.65 -10.98 14.70
N ILE A 234 5.52 -12.23 14.25
CA ILE A 234 4.75 -12.55 13.03
C ILE A 234 3.28 -12.19 13.19
N ASP A 235 2.71 -12.43 14.37
CA ASP A 235 1.30 -12.18 14.70
C ASP A 235 0.97 -10.69 14.86
N THR A 236 1.97 -9.85 15.16
CA THR A 236 1.80 -8.39 15.22
C THR A 236 2.10 -7.69 13.89
N THR A 237 2.76 -8.38 12.96
CA THR A 237 3.05 -7.82 11.63
C THR A 237 1.82 -7.97 10.74
N PRO A 238 1.26 -6.89 10.16
CA PRO A 238 0.12 -7.02 9.27
C PRO A 238 0.52 -7.76 7.98
N ALA A 239 -0.42 -8.50 7.40
CA ALA A 239 -0.22 -9.19 6.13
C ALA A 239 0.08 -8.20 5.00
N PHE A 240 -0.53 -7.01 5.02
CA PHE A 240 -0.19 -5.92 4.09
C PHE A 240 0.27 -4.65 4.82
N SER A 241 1.46 -4.16 4.50
CA SER A 241 2.01 -2.89 5.00
C SER A 241 2.19 -1.92 3.83
N PHE A 242 1.44 -0.82 3.81
CA PHE A 242 1.66 0.31 2.91
C PHE A 242 2.49 1.36 3.64
N ILE A 243 3.63 1.79 3.09
CA ILE A 243 4.62 2.59 3.81
C ILE A 243 4.99 3.80 2.95
N THR A 244 4.83 5.00 3.50
CA THR A 244 5.25 6.24 2.83
C THR A 244 6.22 7.04 3.69
N PRO A 245 7.36 7.47 3.13
CA PRO A 245 8.22 8.47 3.74
C PRO A 245 7.53 9.85 3.76
N ASN A 246 8.12 10.76 4.52
CA ASN A 246 7.72 12.16 4.53
C ASN A 246 8.35 12.91 3.33
N LEU A 247 7.92 14.16 3.10
CA LEU A 247 8.38 15.01 1.98
C LEU A 247 9.90 15.24 1.91
N CYS A 248 10.62 14.99 3.00
CA CYS A 248 12.07 15.10 3.03
C CYS A 248 12.76 13.82 2.54
N GLU A 249 12.15 12.68 2.78
CA GLU A 249 12.75 11.36 2.62
C GLU A 249 12.18 10.55 1.45
N ASP A 250 11.06 10.97 0.88
CA ASP A 250 10.42 10.33 -0.27
C ASP A 250 11.15 10.58 -1.59
N GLY A 251 11.93 11.67 -1.66
CA GLY A 251 12.71 12.06 -2.83
C GLY A 251 12.18 13.24 -3.61
N HIS A 252 11.00 13.78 -3.27
CA HIS A 252 10.41 14.92 -3.95
C HIS A 252 11.23 16.20 -3.72
N ASP A 253 11.41 16.59 -2.45
CA ASP A 253 12.05 17.86 -2.09
C ASP A 253 13.57 17.73 -2.02
N GLY A 254 14.29 18.54 -2.79
CA GLY A 254 15.76 18.58 -2.73
C GLY A 254 16.30 19.13 -1.41
N ASN A 255 15.55 20.04 -0.77
CA ASN A 255 15.85 20.64 0.53
C ASN A 255 14.65 20.46 1.44
N CYS A 256 14.86 19.85 2.60
CA CYS A 256 13.79 19.60 3.54
C CYS A 256 13.42 20.85 4.33
N ALA A 257 12.17 20.93 4.81
CA ALA A 257 11.69 22.08 5.59
C ALA A 257 12.42 22.23 6.94
N ASN A 258 12.98 21.14 7.45
CA ASN A 258 13.79 21.11 8.67
C ASN A 258 15.28 21.43 8.43
N GLY A 259 15.71 21.65 7.18
CA GLY A 259 17.10 21.95 6.81
C GLY A 259 17.96 20.73 6.44
N ASP A 260 17.41 19.52 6.49
CA ASP A 260 18.10 18.32 6.01
C ASP A 260 18.17 18.26 4.47
N VAL A 261 19.02 17.36 3.98
CA VAL A 261 19.16 17.08 2.54
C VAL A 261 18.14 16.00 2.15
N GLY A 262 17.24 16.35 1.23
CA GLY A 262 16.24 15.43 0.70
C GLY A 262 16.66 14.81 -0.64
N GLY A 263 15.70 14.65 -1.56
CA GLY A 263 15.93 14.06 -2.86
C GLY A 263 16.41 12.60 -2.77
N LEU A 264 17.25 12.19 -3.73
CA LEU A 264 17.83 10.83 -3.76
C LEU A 264 18.63 10.49 -2.48
N THR A 265 19.25 11.48 -1.84
CA THR A 265 19.94 11.28 -0.55
C THR A 265 18.96 10.97 0.57
N GLY A 266 17.79 11.64 0.58
CA GLY A 266 16.70 11.38 1.52
C GLY A 266 16.17 9.95 1.38
N ILE A 267 15.93 9.51 0.14
CA ILE A 267 15.50 8.14 -0.18
C ILE A 267 16.47 7.12 0.41
N ASP A 268 17.76 7.28 0.13
CA ASP A 268 18.76 6.34 0.63
C ASP A 268 18.81 6.31 2.16
N ARG A 269 18.70 7.47 2.82
CA ARG A 269 18.66 7.55 4.29
C ARG A 269 17.47 6.78 4.87
N PHE A 270 16.27 6.97 4.31
CA PHE A 270 15.07 6.26 4.73
C PHE A 270 15.18 4.75 4.51
N LEU A 271 15.58 4.34 3.31
CA LEU A 271 15.65 2.92 2.96
C LEU A 271 16.78 2.19 3.70
N GLN A 272 17.91 2.86 3.97
CA GLN A 272 18.99 2.29 4.80
C GLN A 272 18.55 2.07 6.25
N LYS A 273 17.60 2.85 6.77
CA LYS A 273 16.98 2.62 8.09
C LYS A 273 15.98 1.47 8.01
N TRP A 274 14.98 1.58 7.15
CA TRP A 274 13.79 0.73 7.23
C TRP A 274 13.92 -0.62 6.55
N VAL A 275 14.65 -0.73 5.43
CA VAL A 275 14.80 -2.01 4.73
C VAL A 275 15.49 -3.06 5.61
N PRO A 276 16.58 -2.77 6.34
CA PRO A 276 17.15 -3.74 7.28
C PRO A 276 16.20 -4.14 8.42
N ILE A 277 15.42 -3.20 8.95
CA ILE A 277 14.43 -3.47 10.01
C ILE A 277 13.37 -4.45 9.49
N ILE A 278 12.76 -4.14 8.34
CA ILE A 278 11.74 -4.99 7.69
C ILE A 278 12.33 -6.36 7.35
N THR A 279 13.44 -6.40 6.63
CA THR A 279 14.01 -7.66 6.11
C THR A 279 14.61 -8.57 7.20
N SER A 280 14.86 -8.03 8.39
CA SER A 280 15.29 -8.80 9.57
C SER A 280 14.13 -9.26 10.46
N SER A 281 12.89 -8.83 10.20
CA SER A 281 11.72 -9.29 10.94
C SER A 281 11.44 -10.78 10.74
N ALA A 282 10.75 -11.38 11.71
CA ALA A 282 10.37 -12.80 11.61
C ALA A 282 9.35 -13.04 10.47
N ALA A 283 8.40 -12.11 10.30
CA ALA A 283 7.40 -12.13 9.23
C ALA A 283 8.06 -12.13 7.84
N PHE A 284 8.97 -11.17 7.58
CA PHE A 284 9.63 -11.09 6.28
C PHE A 284 10.44 -12.36 5.96
N ARG A 285 11.20 -12.88 6.93
CA ARG A 285 12.01 -14.10 6.73
C ARG A 285 11.19 -15.35 6.47
N LYS A 286 9.94 -15.41 6.95
CA LYS A 286 9.06 -16.56 6.76
C LYS A 286 8.55 -16.60 5.32
N ASP A 287 7.88 -15.53 4.90
CA ASP A 287 7.07 -15.47 3.68
C ASP A 287 6.86 -14.01 3.18
N GLY A 288 7.87 -13.15 3.37
CA GLY A 288 7.80 -11.74 3.01
C GLY A 288 8.08 -11.42 1.53
N LEU A 289 7.41 -10.38 1.04
CA LEU A 289 7.72 -9.66 -0.19
C LEU A 289 7.87 -8.16 0.13
N LEU A 290 9.03 -7.59 -0.16
CA LEU A 290 9.26 -6.14 -0.10
C LEU A 290 9.22 -5.59 -1.52
N ILE A 291 8.43 -4.56 -1.75
CA ILE A 291 8.27 -3.85 -3.01
C ILE A 291 8.64 -2.39 -2.74
N ILE A 292 9.57 -1.85 -3.53
CA ILE A 292 9.92 -0.42 -3.50
C ILE A 292 9.70 0.14 -4.89
N THR A 293 8.83 1.12 -5.02
CA THR A 293 8.53 1.79 -6.29
C THR A 293 8.32 3.29 -6.06
N TYR A 294 7.85 3.99 -7.08
CA TYR A 294 7.51 5.39 -7.05
C TYR A 294 6.06 5.59 -7.48
N ASP A 295 5.49 6.71 -7.11
CA ASP A 295 4.26 7.25 -7.66
C ASP A 295 4.45 7.77 -9.12
N GLU A 296 5.62 8.31 -9.39
CA GLU A 296 5.91 9.45 -10.25
C GLU A 296 7.19 9.47 -11.12
N SER A 297 7.15 9.63 -12.45
CA SER A 297 8.36 10.02 -13.19
C SER A 297 8.60 11.54 -13.11
N THR A 298 9.86 11.97 -12.99
CA THR A 298 10.17 13.41 -12.96
C THR A 298 10.20 14.04 -14.33
N ASN A 299 9.66 15.27 -14.40
CA ASN A 299 10.02 16.25 -15.41
C ASN A 299 11.47 16.73 -15.23
N SER A 300 12.44 16.03 -15.85
CA SER A 300 13.85 16.45 -15.85
C SER A 300 14.20 17.22 -17.12
N THR A 301 15.24 18.06 -17.09
CA THR A 301 15.77 18.72 -18.30
C THR A 301 16.25 17.74 -19.38
N SER A 302 16.51 16.48 -19.01
CA SER A 302 16.87 15.38 -19.90
C SER A 302 15.68 14.52 -20.38
N ASN A 303 14.52 14.63 -19.74
CA ASN A 303 13.26 13.97 -20.14
C ASN A 303 12.05 14.81 -19.67
N PRO A 304 11.75 15.94 -20.33
CA PRO A 304 10.63 16.78 -19.97
C PRO A 304 9.32 16.14 -20.45
N GLY A 305 8.45 15.73 -19.53
CA GLY A 305 7.12 15.17 -19.82
C GLY A 305 7.12 13.67 -20.09
N ASP A 306 7.88 12.89 -19.32
CA ASP A 306 7.78 11.42 -19.37
C ASP A 306 6.39 10.99 -18.90
N ALA A 307 5.51 10.77 -19.87
CA ALA A 307 4.15 10.28 -19.66
C ALA A 307 3.96 8.92 -20.35
N ASP A 308 5.07 8.16 -20.50
CA ASP A 308 5.02 6.80 -20.99
C ASP A 308 4.10 5.95 -20.09
N ALA A 309 3.36 5.06 -20.72
CA ALA A 309 2.43 4.15 -20.07
C ALA A 309 2.59 2.74 -20.65
N CYS A 310 2.00 1.75 -19.99
CA CYS A 310 1.94 0.37 -20.48
C CYS A 310 0.55 -0.23 -20.30
N CYS A 311 0.43 -1.53 -20.58
CA CYS A 311 -0.58 -2.34 -19.92
C CYS A 311 -2.01 -1.94 -20.32
N GLY A 312 -2.16 -1.47 -21.57
CA GLY A 312 -3.41 -0.99 -22.13
C GLY A 312 -4.04 0.18 -21.40
N GLU A 313 -3.26 0.95 -20.63
CA GLU A 313 -3.74 2.08 -19.86
C GLU A 313 -4.54 3.06 -20.72
N LYS A 314 -5.78 3.32 -20.29
CA LYS A 314 -6.73 4.13 -21.04
C LYS A 314 -6.92 5.45 -20.32
N PRO A 315 -6.90 6.57 -21.07
CA PRO A 315 -7.32 7.81 -20.47
C PRO A 315 -8.81 7.76 -20.13
N SER A 316 -9.23 8.35 -19.00
CA SER A 316 -10.65 8.52 -18.71
C SER A 316 -11.29 9.48 -19.73
N ALA A 317 -12.55 9.26 -20.14
CA ALA A 317 -13.21 10.09 -21.15
C ALA A 317 -13.31 11.58 -20.76
N TYR A 318 -13.23 11.87 -19.46
CA TYR A 318 -13.24 13.23 -18.89
C TYR A 318 -11.84 13.85 -18.77
N GLN A 319 -10.75 13.08 -18.97
CA GLN A 319 -9.37 13.60 -19.10
C GLN A 319 -9.15 14.44 -20.39
N LEU A 320 -10.06 14.36 -21.37
CA LEU A 320 -9.98 15.18 -22.59
C LEU A 320 -10.19 16.68 -22.33
N LEU A 321 -10.71 17.07 -21.17
CA LEU A 321 -11.04 18.46 -20.85
C LEU A 321 -10.07 19.11 -19.85
N LEU A 322 -9.33 18.32 -19.05
CA LEU A 322 -8.38 18.76 -18.04
C LEU A 322 -7.24 17.73 -17.96
N GLN A 323 -6.01 18.23 -18.15
CA GLN A 323 -4.79 17.56 -18.64
C GLN A 323 -4.44 16.20 -17.98
N PRO A 324 -4.12 15.13 -18.75
CA PRO A 324 -3.55 13.88 -18.22
C PRO A 324 -2.03 14.02 -18.06
N GLY A 325 -1.53 13.83 -16.85
CA GLY A 325 -0.90 14.91 -16.09
C GLY A 325 0.47 15.44 -16.56
N ILE A 326 0.72 15.74 -17.83
CA ILE A 326 0.19 17.01 -18.35
C ILE A 326 -0.17 16.97 -19.86
N VAL A 327 0.24 15.96 -20.64
CA VAL A 327 -0.16 15.74 -22.06
C VAL A 327 -0.14 14.27 -22.56
N GLY A 328 0.00 13.24 -21.70
CA GLY A 328 0.23 11.85 -22.14
C GLY A 328 -0.58 10.77 -21.41
N PRO A 329 -0.47 9.48 -21.81
CA PRO A 329 -1.35 8.41 -21.34
C PRO A 329 -1.06 7.86 -19.93
N GLY A 330 0.08 8.19 -19.30
CA GLY A 330 0.42 7.73 -17.95
C GLY A 330 1.44 8.64 -17.25
N GLY A 331 2.09 8.11 -16.22
CA GLY A 331 3.00 8.84 -15.32
C GLY A 331 4.49 8.68 -15.61
N GLY A 332 4.85 7.98 -16.69
CA GLY A 332 6.23 7.75 -17.09
C GLY A 332 6.89 6.56 -16.40
N ARG A 333 8.12 6.26 -16.83
CA ARG A 333 8.85 5.07 -16.37
C ARG A 333 9.64 5.34 -15.09
N VAL A 334 9.25 4.66 -14.01
CA VAL A 334 9.84 4.87 -12.67
C VAL A 334 10.70 3.71 -12.18
N GLY A 335 10.39 2.48 -12.60
CA GLY A 335 11.02 1.26 -12.10
C GLY A 335 10.51 0.80 -10.74
N ALA A 336 10.88 -0.42 -10.38
CA ALA A 336 10.62 -0.97 -9.04
C ALA A 336 11.67 -2.01 -8.64
N VAL A 337 11.93 -2.16 -7.35
CA VAL A 337 12.78 -3.23 -6.81
C VAL A 337 11.95 -4.11 -5.88
N LEU A 338 11.98 -5.41 -6.13
CA LEU A 338 11.28 -6.40 -5.31
C LEU A 338 12.27 -7.38 -4.68
N ILE A 339 12.13 -7.64 -3.38
CA ILE A 339 12.98 -8.57 -2.62
C ILE A 339 12.08 -9.59 -1.93
N SER A 340 12.33 -10.87 -2.21
CA SER A 340 11.65 -11.98 -1.57
C SER A 340 12.44 -13.27 -1.74
N ARG A 341 12.16 -14.28 -0.91
CA ARG A 341 12.67 -15.65 -1.11
C ARG A 341 12.20 -16.31 -2.40
N PHE A 342 11.11 -15.81 -2.99
CA PHE A 342 10.55 -16.29 -4.26
C PHE A 342 11.28 -15.72 -5.49
N ILE A 343 12.26 -14.82 -5.28
CA ILE A 343 12.95 -14.07 -6.32
C ILE A 343 14.44 -14.43 -6.31
N LYS A 344 15.03 -14.73 -7.48
CA LYS A 344 16.50 -14.89 -7.58
C LYS A 344 17.15 -13.50 -7.46
N PRO A 345 18.08 -13.29 -6.53
CA PRO A 345 18.77 -12.00 -6.38
C PRO A 345 19.54 -11.59 -7.63
N GLY A 346 19.55 -10.29 -7.94
CA GLY A 346 20.29 -9.71 -9.06
C GLY A 346 19.63 -9.93 -10.43
N THR A 347 18.34 -10.26 -10.47
CA THR A 347 17.60 -10.40 -11.72
C THR A 347 17.02 -9.07 -12.20
N VAL A 348 16.71 -8.99 -13.49
CA VAL A 348 16.04 -7.83 -14.10
C VAL A 348 14.89 -8.36 -14.93
N SER A 349 13.70 -7.79 -14.75
CA SER A 349 12.58 -7.99 -15.65
C SER A 349 12.42 -6.78 -16.56
N THR A 350 12.25 -7.03 -17.85
CA THR A 350 11.86 -6.03 -18.86
C THR A 350 10.37 -6.12 -19.20
N GLN A 351 9.62 -6.96 -18.50
CA GLN A 351 8.17 -7.03 -18.66
C GLN A 351 7.54 -5.71 -18.20
N ALA A 352 6.54 -5.24 -18.94
CA ALA A 352 5.85 -4.01 -18.60
C ALA A 352 4.83 -4.24 -17.47
N TYR A 353 4.88 -3.35 -16.47
CA TYR A 353 3.97 -3.31 -15.33
C TYR A 353 3.64 -1.86 -14.96
N ASN A 354 2.46 -1.61 -14.37
CA ASN A 354 2.11 -0.33 -13.77
C ASN A 354 1.44 -0.53 -12.40
N HIS A 355 0.89 0.54 -11.82
CA HIS A 355 0.23 0.48 -10.51
C HIS A 355 -1.00 -0.44 -10.48
N TYR A 356 -1.72 -0.60 -11.60
CA TYR A 356 -2.81 -1.57 -11.68
C TYR A 356 -2.28 -3.01 -11.67
N SER A 357 -1.15 -3.28 -12.32
CA SER A 357 -0.47 -4.58 -12.22
C SER A 357 -0.01 -4.90 -10.79
N LEU A 358 0.49 -3.89 -10.06
CA LEU A 358 0.84 -4.03 -8.64
C LEU A 358 -0.38 -4.40 -7.80
N LEU A 359 -1.49 -3.66 -7.92
CA LEU A 359 -2.73 -3.96 -7.21
C LEU A 359 -3.25 -5.36 -7.55
N ARG A 360 -3.25 -5.73 -8.83
CA ARG A 360 -3.65 -7.08 -9.29
C ARG A 360 -2.79 -8.17 -8.65
N SER A 361 -1.48 -7.94 -8.54
CA SER A 361 -0.54 -8.86 -7.90
C SER A 361 -0.81 -9.01 -6.41
N ILE A 362 -1.10 -7.91 -5.70
CA ILE A 362 -1.46 -7.94 -4.28
C ILE A 362 -2.77 -8.70 -4.08
N ALA A 363 -3.76 -8.47 -4.95
CA ALA A 363 -5.03 -9.18 -4.92
C ALA A 363 -4.86 -10.69 -5.14
N ASP A 364 -3.97 -11.11 -6.05
CA ASP A 364 -3.64 -12.53 -6.24
C ASP A 364 -2.93 -13.15 -5.03
N ILE A 365 -1.96 -12.44 -4.45
CA ILE A 365 -1.24 -12.92 -3.25
C ILE A 365 -2.20 -13.26 -2.12
N PHE A 366 -3.23 -12.42 -1.93
CA PHE A 366 -4.16 -12.55 -0.82
C PHE A 366 -5.51 -13.18 -1.18
N GLY A 367 -5.77 -13.45 -2.46
CA GLY A 367 -6.99 -14.09 -2.93
C GLY A 367 -8.23 -13.22 -2.74
N VAL A 368 -8.11 -11.93 -3.00
CA VAL A 368 -9.21 -10.96 -2.95
C VAL A 368 -9.62 -10.50 -4.36
N ALA A 369 -10.73 -9.76 -4.48
CA ALA A 369 -11.20 -9.34 -5.79
C ALA A 369 -10.22 -8.36 -6.46
N TYR A 370 -10.23 -8.34 -7.80
CA TYR A 370 -9.57 -7.25 -8.52
C TYR A 370 -10.46 -6.03 -8.52
N LEU A 371 -9.86 -4.86 -8.34
CA LEU A 371 -10.57 -3.58 -8.25
C LEU A 371 -10.26 -2.69 -9.44
N GLY A 372 -11.26 -1.95 -9.91
CA GLY A 372 -11.10 -0.96 -10.99
C GLY A 372 -10.33 -1.53 -12.19
N HIS A 373 -9.33 -0.79 -12.67
CA HIS A 373 -8.52 -1.20 -13.82
C HIS A 373 -7.61 -2.40 -13.54
N ALA A 374 -7.36 -2.79 -12.29
CA ALA A 374 -6.68 -4.05 -11.99
C ALA A 374 -7.52 -5.27 -12.44
N ALA A 375 -8.84 -5.11 -12.61
CA ALA A 375 -9.74 -6.13 -13.15
C ALA A 375 -9.80 -6.15 -14.69
N ASP A 376 -9.18 -5.18 -15.38
CA ASP A 376 -9.21 -5.15 -16.84
C ASP A 376 -8.61 -6.44 -17.42
N GLY A 377 -9.35 -7.06 -18.33
CA GLY A 377 -8.94 -8.32 -18.93
C GLY A 377 -9.14 -9.57 -18.08
N ASP A 378 -9.70 -9.43 -16.87
CA ASP A 378 -10.16 -10.57 -16.09
C ASP A 378 -11.41 -11.17 -16.76
N ALA A 379 -11.22 -12.29 -17.46
CA ALA A 379 -12.29 -13.01 -18.12
C ALA A 379 -12.45 -14.40 -17.49
N ALA A 380 -13.69 -14.80 -17.24
CA ALA A 380 -14.04 -16.12 -16.68
C ALA A 380 -13.48 -17.33 -17.47
N SER A 381 -13.04 -17.11 -18.72
CA SER A 381 -12.40 -18.13 -19.57
C SER A 381 -10.90 -18.33 -19.31
N GLY A 382 -10.27 -17.57 -18.40
CA GLY A 382 -8.87 -17.74 -18.05
C GLY A 382 -7.90 -17.42 -19.20
N THR A 383 -8.18 -16.36 -19.97
CA THR A 383 -7.24 -15.91 -21.02
C THR A 383 -5.88 -15.62 -20.38
N ALA A 384 -4.80 -16.12 -21.00
CA ALA A 384 -3.44 -15.73 -20.63
C ALA A 384 -3.34 -14.21 -20.69
N CYS A 385 -2.72 -13.61 -19.67
CA CYS A 385 -2.66 -12.16 -19.55
C CYS A 385 -1.83 -11.55 -20.69
N ASP A 386 -2.28 -10.40 -21.21
CA ASP A 386 -1.65 -9.68 -22.31
C ASP A 386 -1.15 -8.31 -21.83
N HIS A 387 0.13 -8.23 -21.50
CA HIS A 387 0.76 -7.03 -20.94
C HIS A 387 0.74 -5.82 -21.89
N ASP A 388 0.42 -5.98 -23.18
CA ASP A 388 0.29 -4.85 -24.10
C ASP A 388 -1.09 -4.18 -24.00
N ASN A 389 -2.11 -4.93 -23.59
CA ASN A 389 -3.52 -4.51 -23.65
C ASN A 389 -4.22 -4.41 -22.29
N GLN A 390 -3.64 -4.94 -21.23
CA GLN A 390 -4.21 -4.90 -19.87
C GLN A 390 -3.12 -5.07 -18.80
N PRO A 391 -3.38 -4.68 -17.54
CA PRO A 391 -2.47 -4.96 -16.44
C PRO A 391 -2.45 -6.45 -16.11
N CYS A 392 -1.26 -6.96 -15.81
CA CYS A 392 -1.02 -8.36 -15.48
C CYS A 392 -0.28 -8.45 -14.15
N SER A 393 -0.62 -9.47 -13.36
CA SER A 393 0.08 -9.75 -12.11
C SER A 393 1.54 -10.12 -12.37
N PHE A 394 2.39 -9.90 -11.38
CA PHE A 394 3.78 -10.34 -11.39
C PHE A 394 3.86 -11.86 -11.62
N GLY A 395 4.66 -12.27 -12.60
CA GLY A 395 4.78 -13.66 -13.04
C GLY A 395 6.16 -14.27 -12.77
N ASP A 396 6.49 -15.30 -13.55
CA ASP A 396 7.75 -16.03 -13.50
C ASP A 396 9.00 -15.15 -13.72
N ASP A 397 8.82 -14.01 -14.40
CA ASP A 397 9.87 -13.01 -14.61
C ASP A 397 10.25 -12.29 -13.31
N VAL A 398 9.29 -12.12 -12.39
CA VAL A 398 9.49 -11.56 -11.05
C VAL A 398 9.87 -12.68 -10.08
N TYR A 399 9.03 -13.70 -9.92
CA TYR A 399 9.21 -14.81 -8.99
C TYR A 399 10.13 -15.91 -9.55
N SER A 400 11.29 -15.47 -10.01
CA SER A 400 12.24 -16.27 -10.78
C SER A 400 12.92 -17.41 -9.99
N ALA A 401 12.79 -17.45 -8.66
CA ALA A 401 13.29 -18.57 -7.85
C ALA A 401 12.24 -19.68 -7.75
N ALA A 402 11.01 -19.32 -7.43
CA ALA A 402 9.85 -20.21 -7.38
C ALA A 402 8.58 -19.35 -7.42
N MET A 403 7.61 -19.72 -8.26
CA MET A 403 6.30 -19.09 -8.23
C MET A 403 5.60 -19.38 -6.90
N PRO A 404 5.08 -18.35 -6.20
CA PRO A 404 4.23 -18.57 -5.05
C PRO A 404 2.90 -19.19 -5.47
N GLU A 405 2.34 -20.02 -4.59
CA GLU A 405 0.96 -20.49 -4.73
C GLU A 405 0.02 -19.34 -4.31
N PHE A 406 -1.01 -19.08 -5.12
CA PHE A 406 -2.02 -18.06 -4.82
C PHE A 406 -3.33 -18.70 -4.37
N PRO A 407 -3.98 -18.18 -3.31
CA PRO A 407 -5.32 -18.59 -2.93
C PRO A 407 -6.33 -18.25 -4.04
N ALA A 408 -7.44 -18.99 -4.09
CA ALA A 408 -8.50 -18.71 -5.04
C ALA A 408 -9.20 -17.38 -4.70
N ARG A 409 -9.40 -16.52 -5.71
CA ARG A 409 -10.20 -15.30 -5.58
C ARG A 409 -11.69 -15.62 -5.44
N PRO A 410 -12.50 -14.72 -4.85
CA PRO A 410 -13.96 -14.90 -4.77
C PRO A 410 -14.59 -15.09 -6.15
N ASN A 411 -15.62 -15.93 -6.25
CA ASN A 411 -16.34 -16.15 -7.52
C ASN A 411 -17.16 -14.90 -7.89
N GLY A 412 -16.93 -14.36 -9.09
CA GLY A 412 -17.77 -13.32 -9.68
C GLY A 412 -17.26 -11.88 -9.52
N SER A 413 -15.94 -11.69 -9.37
CA SER A 413 -15.28 -10.39 -9.57
C SER A 413 -15.43 -9.90 -11.02
#